data_AF-A0A0D9A5M6-F1
#
_entry.id   AF-A0A0D9A5M6-F1
#
_cell.length_a   1.000
_cell.length_b   1.000
_cell.length_c   1.000
_cell.angle_alpha   90.00
_cell.angle_beta   90.00
_cell.angle_gamma   90.00
#
_symmetry.space_group_name_H-M   'P 1'
#
loop_
_entity.id
_entity.type
_entity.pdbx_description
1 polymer ?
#
loop_
_entity_poly.entity_id
_entity_poly.type
_entity_poly.pdbx_seq_one_letter_code
_entity_poly.pdbx_strand_id
1 'polypeptide(L)' 'MRNLKRVVLAVFVLLLVLATLAFVLENQQSVSLLFLGWSGPQLPVSLAMLCALLMGMLIGPFLGWFIKRKSVRSKYPG' A
#
# COMPACT_ATOMS: atom_id res chain seq x y z
N MET A 1 25.45 -5.01 16.05
CA MET A 1 24.08 -5.36 15.59
C MET A 1 23.29 -4.19 14.98
N ARG A 2 23.48 -2.93 15.39
CA ARG A 2 22.72 -1.78 14.86
C ARG A 2 22.97 -1.49 13.37
N ASN A 3 24.21 -1.66 12.92
CA ASN A 3 24.60 -1.42 11.52
C ASN A 3 24.10 -2.55 10.59
N LEU A 4 24.17 -3.81 11.04
CA LEU A 4 23.62 -4.95 10.29
C LEU A 4 22.11 -4.81 10.07
N LYS A 5 21.35 -4.40 11.11
CA LYS A 5 19.91 -4.12 10.96
C LYS A 5 19.64 -3.01 9.92
N ARG A 6 20.49 -1.98 9.86
CA ARG A 6 20.38 -0.88 8.89
C ARG A 6 20.70 -1.35 7.46
N VAL A 7 21.72 -2.19 7.30
CA VAL A 7 22.09 -2.79 6.01
C VAL A 7 20.97 -3.70 5.51
N VAL A 8 20.43 -4.57 6.36
CA VAL A 8 19.31 -5.44 6.01
C VAL A 8 18.08 -4.64 5.60
N LEU A 9 17.75 -3.57 6.34
CA LEU A 9 16.64 -2.69 6.00
C LEU A 9 16.86 -1.96 4.67
N ALA A 10 18.09 -1.47 4.42
CA ALA A 10 18.43 -0.84 3.15
C ALA A 10 18.31 -1.80 1.97
N VAL A 11 18.80 -3.05 2.12
CA VAL A 11 18.67 -4.10 1.10
C VAL A 11 17.21 -4.45 0.86
N PHE A 12 16.40 -4.57 1.91
CA PHE A 12 14.97 -4.83 1.78
C PHE A 12 14.26 -3.71 1.00
N VAL A 13 14.52 -2.44 1.35
CA VAL A 13 13.97 -1.29 0.62
C VAL A 13 14.42 -1.29 -0.83
N LEU A 14 15.70 -1.57 -1.10
CA LEU A 14 16.24 -1.66 -2.46
C LEU A 14 15.52 -2.75 -3.28
N LEU A 15 15.33 -3.94 -2.70
CA LEU A 15 14.61 -5.03 -3.34
C LEU A 15 13.15 -4.65 -3.62
N LEU A 16 12.50 -3.96 -2.68
CA LEU A 16 11.12 -3.48 -2.85
C LEU A 16 11.02 -2.48 -4.02
N VAL A 17 11.97 -1.54 -4.12
CA VAL A 17 12.07 -0.60 -5.25
C VAL A 17 12.28 -1.35 -6.56
N LEU A 18 13.22 -2.28 -6.63
CA LEU A 18 13.49 -3.07 -7.84
C LEU A 18 12.27 -3.90 -8.27
N ALA A 19 11.61 -4.57 -7.33
CA ALA A 19 10.39 -5.32 -7.60
C ALA A 19 9.27 -4.41 -8.12
N THR A 20 9.12 -3.21 -7.56
CA THR A 20 8.12 -2.23 -8.03
C THR A 20 8.44 -1.77 -9.44
N LEU A 21 9.71 -1.46 -9.74
CA LEU A 21 10.13 -1.04 -11.08
C LEU A 21 9.93 -2.16 -12.11
N ALA A 22 10.33 -3.39 -11.79
CA ALA A 22 10.12 -4.55 -12.66
C ALA A 22 8.62 -4.77 -12.91
N PHE A 23 7.79 -4.72 -11.88
CA PHE A 23 6.34 -4.84 -12.00
C PHE A 23 5.76 -3.75 -12.90
N VAL A 24 6.20 -2.50 -12.75
CA VAL A 24 5.77 -1.37 -13.59
C VAL A 24 6.15 -1.57 -15.05
N LEU A 25 7.37 -2.01 -15.30
CA LEU A 25 7.90 -2.23 -16.65
C LEU A 25 7.25 -3.43 -17.34
N GLU A 26 7.01 -4.52 -16.62
CA GLU A 26 6.38 -5.74 -17.14
C GLU A 26 4.88 -5.51 -17.42
N ASN A 27 4.22 -4.70 -16.60
CA ASN A 27 2.78 -4.45 -16.67
C ASN A 27 2.46 -3.06 -17.22
N GLN A 28 3.08 -2.71 -18.37
CA GLN A 28 2.79 -1.49 -19.14
C GLN A 28 1.47 -1.55 -19.92
N GLN A 29 0.72 -2.65 -19.79
CA GLN A 29 -0.57 -2.81 -20.46
C GLN A 29 -1.54 -1.71 -20.02
N SER A 30 -2.08 -0.98 -20.99
CA SER A 30 -3.10 0.05 -20.76
C SER A 30 -4.44 -0.61 -20.45
N VAL A 31 -5.03 -0.29 -19.30
CA VAL A 31 -6.37 -0.71 -18.91
C VAL A 31 -7.23 0.50 -18.60
N SER A 32 -8.51 0.41 -18.93
CA SER A 32 -9.52 1.37 -18.46
C SER A 32 -10.20 0.77 -17.23
N LEU A 33 -10.24 1.54 -16.15
CA LEU A 33 -11.00 1.16 -14.97
C LEU A 33 -12.46 1.57 -15.16
N LEU A 34 -13.36 0.59 -15.10
CA LEU A 34 -14.79 0.87 -15.09
C LEU A 34 -15.24 1.10 -13.65
N PHE A 35 -15.75 2.30 -13.36
CA PHE A 35 -16.32 2.64 -12.06
C PHE A 35 -17.79 2.96 -12.22
N LEU A 36 -18.67 2.13 -11.65
CA LEU A 36 -20.13 2.35 -11.65
C LEU A 36 -20.70 2.59 -13.06
N GLY A 37 -20.15 1.91 -14.07
CA GLY A 37 -20.56 2.04 -15.47
C GLY A 37 -19.84 3.14 -16.26
N TRP A 38 -19.01 3.96 -15.62
CA TRP A 38 -18.22 5.00 -16.27
C TRP A 38 -16.81 4.50 -16.55
N SER A 39 -16.35 4.65 -17.79
CA SER A 39 -14.97 4.30 -18.16
C SER A 39 -14.00 5.42 -17.76
N GLY A 40 -13.04 5.07 -16.93
CA GLY A 40 -11.91 5.93 -16.61
C GLY A 40 -10.91 6.02 -17.76
N PRO A 41 -9.99 7.00 -17.72
CA PRO A 41 -8.91 7.10 -18.69
C PRO A 41 -8.06 5.82 -18.69
N GLN A 42 -7.51 5.49 -19.85
CA GLN A 42 -6.61 4.34 -19.99
C GLN A 42 -5.29 4.63 -19.28
N LEU A 43 -4.99 3.84 -18.26
CA LEU A 43 -3.78 3.95 -17.46
C LEU A 43 -3.09 2.58 -17.42
N PRO A 44 -1.75 2.52 -17.30
CA PRO A 44 -1.05 1.27 -17.11
C PRO A 44 -1.57 0.53 -15.88
N VAL A 45 -1.79 -0.79 -15.98
CA VAL A 45 -2.23 -1.65 -14.86
C VAL A 45 -1.37 -1.44 -13.62
N SER A 46 -0.06 -1.28 -13.84
CA SER A 46 0.90 -1.07 -12.78
C SER A 46 0.62 0.18 -11.94
N LEU A 47 0.18 1.27 -12.56
CA LEU A 47 -0.15 2.52 -11.88
C LEU A 47 -1.40 2.35 -11.00
N ALA A 48 -2.41 1.65 -11.51
CA ALA A 48 -3.63 1.34 -10.76
C ALA A 48 -3.33 0.48 -9.52
N MET A 49 -2.52 -0.57 -9.68
CA MET A 49 -2.12 -1.46 -8.59
C MET A 49 -1.24 -0.76 -7.55
N LEU A 50 -0.31 0.09 -7.99
CA LEU A 50 0.51 0.89 -7.08
C LEU A 50 -0.34 1.84 -6.23
N CYS A 51 -1.28 2.55 -6.87
CA CYS A 51 -2.22 3.42 -6.16
C CYS A 51 -3.07 2.63 -5.16
N ALA A 52 -3.58 1.45 -5.53
CA ALA A 52 -4.35 0.59 -4.63
C ALA A 52 -3.52 0.13 -3.43
N LEU A 53 -2.26 -0.26 -3.65
CA LEU A 53 -1.32 -0.66 -2.58
C LEU A 53 -1.07 0.51 -1.61
N LEU A 54 -0.76 1.69 -2.12
CA LEU A 54 -0.51 2.89 -1.32
C LEU A 54 -1.77 3.30 -0.53
N MET A 55 -2.93 3.28 -1.16
CA MET A 55 -4.21 3.56 -0.51
C MET A 55 -4.49 2.54 0.60
N GLY A 56 -4.28 1.24 0.35
CA GLY A 56 -4.42 0.20 1.36
C GLY A 56 -3.46 0.39 2.55
N MET A 57 -2.22 0.76 2.29
CA MET A 57 -1.22 1.09 3.32
C MET A 57 -1.61 2.31 4.17
N LEU A 58 -2.32 3.29 3.60
CA LEU A 58 -2.85 4.43 4.36
C LEU A 58 -4.11 4.04 5.15
N ILE A 59 -5.07 3.40 4.48
CA ILE A 59 -6.37 3.04 5.06
C ILE A 59 -6.22 2.06 6.24
N GLY A 60 -5.30 1.09 6.16
CA GLY A 60 -5.07 0.09 7.21
C GLY A 60 -4.79 0.69 8.60
N PRO A 61 -3.76 1.55 8.76
CA PRO A 61 -3.49 2.28 9.99
C PRO A 61 -4.65 3.15 10.47
N PHE A 62 -5.34 3.84 9.55
CA PHE A 62 -6.51 4.66 9.91
C PHE A 62 -7.61 3.79 10.53
N LEU A 63 -8.00 2.68 9.88
CA LEU A 63 -8.96 1.71 10.41
C LEU A 63 -8.50 1.12 11.76
N GLY A 64 -7.23 0.73 11.87
CA GLY A 64 -6.65 0.22 13.10
C GLY A 64 -6.71 1.22 14.26
N TRP A 65 -6.51 2.51 13.98
CA TRP A 65 -6.65 3.58 14.97
C TRP A 65 -8.09 3.78 15.43
N PHE A 66 -9.06 3.78 14.50
CA PHE A 66 -10.49 3.88 14.82
C PHE A 66 -10.98 2.70 15.69
N ILE A 67 -10.51 1.48 15.42
CA ILE A 67 -10.86 0.28 16.20
C ILE A 67 -10.21 0.34 17.59
N LYS A 68 -8.93 0.71 17.70
CA LYS A 68 -8.24 0.84 19.01
C LYS A 68 -8.89 1.87 19.92
N ARG A 69 -9.40 2.99 19.39
CA ARG A 69 -10.11 4.02 20.19
C ARG A 69 -11.35 3.48 20.91
N LYS A 70 -12.04 2.48 20.36
CA LYS A 70 -13.23 1.89 20.99
C LYS A 70 -12.91 0.95 22.16
N SER A 71 -11.72 0.35 22.18
CA SER A 71 -11.31 -0.63 23.20
C SER A 71 -10.85 0.01 24.52
N VAL A 72 -10.23 1.20 24.47
CA VAL A 72 -9.68 1.87 25.68
C VAL A 72 -10.77 2.38 26.62
N ARG A 73 -12.00 2.60 26.15
CA ARG A 73 -13.11 3.12 26.96
C ARG A 73 -13.84 2.06 27.80
N SER A 74 -13.52 0.76 27.63
CA SER A 74 -14.21 -0.35 28.31
C SER A 74 -13.45 -0.91 29.52
N LYS A 75 -12.21 -0.47 29.79
CA LYS A 75 -11.36 -1.08 30.84
C LYS A 75 -11.45 -0.42 32.22
N TYR A 76 -12.42 0.44 32.46
CA TYR A 76 -12.76 0.92 33.81
C TYR A 76 -14.29 1.02 33.95
N PRO A 77 -14.98 -0.07 34.32
CA PRO A 77 -16.27 0.05 34.98
C PRO A 77 -16.01 0.59 36.40
N GLY A 78 -16.68 1.69 36.74
CA GLY A 78 -16.65 2.26 38.09
C GLY A 78 -17.32 1.35 39.12
#